data_AF-A0A9D8T723-F1
#
_entry.id   AF-A0A9D8T723-F1
#
_cell.length_a   1.000
_cell.length_b   1.000
_cell.length_c   1.000
_cell.angle_alpha   90.00
_cell.angle_beta   90.00
_cell.angle_gamma   90.00
#
_symmetry.space_group_name_H-M   'P 1'
#
loop_
_entity.id
_entity.type
_entity.pdbx_description
1 polymer ?
#
loop_
_entity_poly.entity_id
_entity_poly.type
_entity_poly.pdbx_seq_one_letter_code
_entity_poly.pdbx_strand_id
1 'polypeptide(L)'
;MILPGLLDIIDIFLVAVLLYVTYHLMKRFGALNIFYGVITVLFIWVMVSYVFKLKLFGGILDKVVNVGVIALIVLFQNEIRRFLVLLGSRKQWSTVAELFSSGRQRDEAQSAYLLQIVLACKNMAEKKTGALIVLEKNVSLEEYAATGEEIDAKVSVALLENIFFKNTPLHDGAVIVTKGK
;
A
#
# COMPACT_ATOMS: atom_id res chain seq x y z
N MET A 1 -31.40 34.19 32.58
CA MET A 1 -30.12 34.60 31.96
C MET A 1 -29.03 33.84 32.71
N ILE A 2 -28.77 32.59 32.30
CA ILE A 2 -27.78 31.74 32.99
C ILE A 2 -26.42 32.21 32.48
N LEU A 3 -25.60 32.77 33.38
CA LEU A 3 -24.22 33.11 33.04
C LEU A 3 -23.52 31.84 32.53
N PRO A 4 -22.77 31.91 31.41
CA PRO A 4 -21.97 30.78 30.97
C PRO A 4 -21.04 30.38 32.12
N GLY A 5 -21.10 29.10 32.50
CA GLY A 5 -20.19 28.57 33.51
C GLY A 5 -18.76 28.62 32.98
N LEU A 6 -17.77 28.59 33.87
CA LEU A 6 -16.35 28.51 33.47
C LEU A 6 -16.10 27.36 32.47
N LEU A 7 -16.87 26.27 32.60
CA LEU A 7 -16.88 25.13 31.68
C LEU A 7 -17.34 25.46 30.26
N ASP A 8 -18.29 26.38 30.06
CA ASP A 8 -18.78 26.76 28.73
C ASP A 8 -17.77 27.65 28.00
N ILE A 9 -17.06 28.51 28.75
CA ILE A 9 -15.95 29.32 28.22
C ILE A 9 -14.79 28.41 27.81
N ILE A 10 -14.48 27.41 28.65
CA ILE A 10 -13.47 26.40 28.34
C ILE A 10 -13.90 25.58 27.11
N ASP A 11 -15.17 25.21 26.99
CA ASP A 11 -15.71 24.46 25.84
C ASP A 11 -15.49 25.22 24.53
N ILE A 12 -15.90 26.49 24.47
CA ILE A 12 -15.73 27.35 23.28
C ILE A 12 -14.25 27.54 22.91
N PHE A 13 -13.38 27.72 23.90
CA PHE A 13 -11.94 27.86 23.67
C PHE A 13 -11.34 26.57 23.10
N LEU A 14 -11.73 25.41 23.63
CA LEU A 14 -11.27 24.10 23.16
C LEU A 14 -11.71 23.83 21.71
N VAL A 15 -12.95 24.20 21.37
CA VAL A 15 -13.46 24.15 19.99
C VAL A 15 -12.60 24.96 19.03
N ALA A 16 -12.24 26.19 19.40
CA ALA A 16 -11.43 27.07 18.57
C ALA A 16 -10.02 26.49 18.33
N VAL A 17 -9.40 25.91 19.36
CA VAL A 17 -8.09 25.26 19.25
C VAL A 17 -8.17 24.01 18.37
N LEU A 18 -9.22 23.19 18.52
CA LEU A 18 -9.44 22.03 17.64
C LEU A 18 -9.47 22.46 16.17
N LEU A 19 -10.31 23.43 15.83
CA LEU A 19 -10.46 23.90 14.46
C LEU A 19 -9.15 24.44 13.87
N TYR A 20 -8.36 25.16 14.66
CA TYR A 20 -7.06 25.65 14.25
C TYR A 20 -6.07 24.52 13.96
N VAL A 21 -6.00 23.51 14.83
CA VAL A 21 -5.12 22.35 14.66
C VAL A 21 -5.55 21.53 13.44
N THR A 22 -6.85 21.28 13.25
CA THR A 22 -7.38 20.60 12.06
C THR A 22 -7.04 21.35 10.77
N TYR A 23 -7.20 22.68 10.75
CA TYR A 23 -6.82 23.51 9.62
C TYR A 23 -5.31 23.43 9.31
N HIS A 24 -4.47 23.44 10.34
CA HIS A 24 -3.02 23.33 10.16
C HIS A 24 -2.60 21.93 9.65
N LEU A 25 -3.22 20.86 10.18
CA LEU A 25 -2.99 19.49 9.74
C LEU A 25 -3.38 19.29 8.27
N MET A 26 -4.40 19.99 7.78
CA MET A 26 -4.79 19.95 6.36
C MET A 26 -3.72 20.49 5.40
N LYS A 27 -2.69 21.19 5.88
CA LYS A 27 -1.71 21.86 5.02
C LYS A 27 -0.49 20.99 4.66
N ARG A 28 -0.34 19.78 5.21
CA ARG A 28 0.74 18.85 4.86
C ARG A 28 0.21 17.43 4.73
N PHE A 29 -0.08 16.98 3.52
CA PHE A 29 -0.60 15.63 3.31
C PHE A 29 0.41 14.65 2.71
N GLY A 30 0.59 13.55 3.44
CA GLY A 30 1.04 12.23 3.02
C GLY A 30 0.23 11.19 3.83
N ALA A 31 0.23 9.91 3.44
CA ALA A 31 -0.65 8.88 4.02
C ALA A 31 -0.51 8.71 5.55
N LEU A 32 0.70 8.84 6.10
CA LEU A 32 0.93 8.77 7.55
C LEU A 32 0.28 9.93 8.32
N ASN A 33 0.22 11.12 7.74
CA ASN A 33 -0.38 12.28 8.40
C ASN A 33 -1.90 12.15 8.51
N ILE A 34 -2.55 11.52 7.52
CA ILE A 34 -3.99 11.23 7.55
C ILE A 34 -4.30 10.26 8.70
N PHE A 35 -3.50 9.23 8.86
CA PHE A 35 -3.65 8.24 9.94
C PHE A 35 -3.57 8.89 11.33
N TYR A 36 -2.54 9.71 11.58
CA TYR A 36 -2.44 10.46 12.85
C TYR A 36 -3.58 11.47 13.03
N GLY A 37 -4.09 12.07 11.96
CA GLY A 37 -5.25 12.95 12.01
C GLY A 37 -6.52 12.23 12.47
N VAL A 38 -6.79 11.05 11.93
CA VAL A 38 -7.97 10.24 12.32
C VAL A 38 -7.89 9.83 13.79
N ILE A 39 -6.73 9.33 14.25
CA ILE A 39 -6.52 8.95 15.65
C ILE A 39 -6.72 10.16 16.58
N THR A 40 -6.19 11.32 16.20
CA THR A 40 -6.30 12.55 16.99
C THR A 40 -7.75 13.00 17.11
N VAL A 41 -8.53 12.96 16.02
CA VAL A 41 -9.96 13.31 16.05
C VAL A 41 -10.75 12.36 16.92
N LEU A 42 -10.49 11.04 16.85
CA LEU A 42 -11.14 10.05 17.71
C LEU A 42 -10.76 10.21 19.18
N PHE A 43 -9.49 10.51 19.47
CA PHE A 43 -9.03 10.77 20.83
C PHE A 43 -9.71 11.98 21.44
N ILE A 44 -9.80 13.09 20.69
CA ILE A 44 -10.47 14.31 21.16
C ILE A 44 -11.97 14.05 21.36
N TRP A 45 -12.60 13.32 20.44
CA TRP A 45 -14.00 12.91 20.61
C TRP A 45 -14.22 12.16 21.92
N VAL A 46 -13.38 11.16 22.24
CA VAL A 46 -13.50 10.40 23.49
C VAL A 46 -13.31 11.30 24.72
N MET A 47 -12.29 12.17 24.70
CA MET A 47 -12.03 13.10 25.80
C MET A 47 -13.23 14.05 26.02
N VAL A 48 -13.74 14.66 24.96
CA VAL A 48 -14.85 15.63 25.03
C VAL A 48 -16.14 14.96 25.49
N SER A 49 -16.50 13.83 24.88
CA SER A 49 -17.79 13.17 25.12
C SER A 49 -17.83 12.42 26.45
N TYR A 50 -16.75 11.74 26.83
CA TYR A 50 -16.75 10.86 28.01
C TYR A 50 -16.04 11.44 29.24
N VAL A 51 -14.98 12.24 29.05
CA VAL A 51 -14.21 12.80 30.18
C VAL A 51 -14.78 14.16 30.61
N PHE A 52 -14.88 15.11 29.67
CA PHE A 52 -15.38 16.46 29.97
C PHE A 52 -16.91 16.57 29.96
N LYS A 53 -17.61 15.57 29.39
CA LYS A 53 -19.08 15.51 29.29
C LYS A 53 -19.70 16.78 28.67
N LEU A 54 -19.00 17.37 27.70
CA LEU A 54 -19.44 18.58 27.02
C LEU A 54 -20.55 18.22 26.03
N LYS A 55 -21.79 18.60 26.36
CA LYS A 55 -22.99 18.13 25.64
C LYS A 55 -23.08 18.66 24.21
N LEU A 56 -22.71 19.91 23.99
CA LEU A 56 -22.79 20.54 22.67
C LEU A 56 -21.64 20.08 21.77
N PHE A 57 -20.40 20.18 22.26
CA PHE A 57 -19.25 19.79 21.46
C PHE A 57 -19.19 18.28 21.22
N GLY A 58 -19.49 17.47 22.24
CA GLY A 58 -19.62 16.02 22.09
C GLY A 58 -20.72 15.63 21.09
N GLY A 59 -21.87 16.31 21.14
CA GLY A 59 -22.97 16.08 20.20
C GLY A 59 -22.64 16.42 18.74
N ILE A 60 -21.87 17.49 18.50
CA ILE A 60 -21.38 17.84 17.15
C ILE A 60 -20.35 16.81 16.68
N LEU A 61 -19.36 16.47 17.51
CA LEU A 61 -18.36 15.48 17.15
C LEU A 61 -18.99 14.09 16.92
N ASP A 62 -20.00 13.68 17.68
CA ASP A 62 -20.75 12.42 17.47
C ASP A 62 -21.30 12.32 16.03
N LYS A 63 -21.84 13.42 15.50
CA LYS A 63 -22.36 13.46 14.13
C LYS A 63 -21.24 13.41 13.10
N VAL A 64 -20.16 14.15 13.33
CA VAL A 64 -18.98 14.17 12.47
C VAL A 64 -18.32 12.80 12.43
N VAL A 65 -18.16 12.12 13.57
CA VAL A 65 -17.57 10.79 13.66
C VAL A 65 -18.46 9.75 12.96
N ASN A 66 -19.78 9.79 13.14
CA ASN A 66 -20.68 8.84 12.47
C ASN A 66 -20.58 8.90 10.94
N VAL A 67 -20.61 10.11 10.36
CA VAL A 67 -20.44 10.27 8.90
C VAL A 67 -18.98 10.04 8.48
N GLY A 68 -18.03 10.46 9.31
CA GLY A 68 -16.60 10.33 9.09
C GLY A 68 -16.13 8.89 9.00
N VAL A 69 -16.68 7.97 9.81
CA VAL A 69 -16.36 6.54 9.73
C VAL A 69 -16.78 5.96 8.39
N ILE A 70 -17.95 6.32 7.86
CA ILE A 70 -18.41 5.88 6.55
C ILE A 70 -17.48 6.41 5.45
N ALA A 71 -17.18 7.72 5.49
CA ALA A 71 -16.25 8.34 4.55
C ALA A 71 -14.85 7.70 4.62
N LEU A 72 -14.37 7.37 5.82
CA LEU A 72 -13.09 6.69 6.04
C LEU A 72 -13.09 5.30 5.39
N ILE A 73 -14.14 4.49 5.59
CA ILE A 73 -14.25 3.16 4.99
C ILE A 73 -14.23 3.25 3.46
N VAL A 74 -14.95 4.22 2.88
CA VAL A 74 -14.99 4.42 1.42
C VAL A 74 -13.62 4.87 0.89
N LEU A 75 -12.95 5.80 1.56
CA LEU A 75 -11.62 6.28 1.16
C LEU A 75 -10.55 5.18 1.26
N PHE A 76 -10.58 4.39 2.33
CA PHE A 76 -9.62 3.32 2.59
C PHE A 76 -10.07 1.94 2.06
N GLN A 77 -11.08 1.91 1.18
CA GLN A 77 -11.65 0.66 0.67
C GLN A 77 -10.58 -0.22 0.00
N ASN A 78 -9.68 0.40 -0.77
CA ASN A 78 -8.65 -0.30 -1.54
C ASN A 78 -7.57 -0.90 -0.62
N GLU A 79 -7.15 -0.15 0.40
CA GLU A 79 -6.16 -0.56 1.39
C GLU A 79 -6.67 -1.72 2.23
N ILE A 80 -7.92 -1.65 2.71
CA ILE A 80 -8.55 -2.74 3.47
C ILE A 80 -8.62 -4.00 2.62
N ARG A 81 -9.06 -3.90 1.36
CA ARG A 81 -9.10 -5.04 0.44
C ARG A 81 -7.71 -5.66 0.27
N ARG A 82 -6.70 -4.84 -0.03
CA ARG A 82 -5.32 -5.29 -0.21
C ARG A 82 -4.77 -5.96 1.05
N PHE A 83 -5.04 -5.40 2.23
CA PHE A 83 -4.63 -5.97 3.51
C PHE A 83 -5.30 -7.31 3.79
N LEU A 84 -6.61 -7.45 3.52
CA LEU A 84 -7.32 -8.72 3.68
C LEU A 84 -6.81 -9.80 2.72
N VAL A 85 -6.49 -9.41 1.48
CA VAL A 85 -5.85 -10.32 0.50
C VAL A 85 -4.48 -10.77 1.01
N LEU A 86 -3.68 -9.86 1.58
CA LEU A 86 -2.39 -10.20 2.19
C LEU A 86 -2.55 -11.15 3.38
N LEU A 87 -3.51 -10.91 4.28
CA LEU A 87 -3.78 -11.79 5.42
C LEU A 87 -4.34 -13.16 4.99
N GLY A 88 -5.18 -13.21 3.96
CA GLY A 88 -5.78 -14.44 3.43
C GLY A 88 -4.83 -15.26 2.56
N SER A 89 -3.75 -14.66 2.07
CA SER A 89 -2.74 -15.38 1.29
C SER A 89 -1.92 -16.28 2.22
N ARG A 90 -2.31 -17.56 2.29
CA ARG A 90 -1.61 -18.69 2.95
C ARG A 90 -0.10 -18.77 2.64
N LYS A 91 0.37 -18.04 1.65
CA LYS A 91 1.75 -18.03 1.17
C LYS A 91 2.74 -17.42 2.19
N GLN A 92 2.30 -16.56 3.12
CA GLN A 92 3.16 -16.01 4.16
C GLN A 92 3.26 -16.90 5.42
N TRP A 93 2.29 -17.77 5.67
CA TRP A 93 2.43 -18.81 6.72
C TRP A 93 3.33 -19.97 6.26
N SER A 94 3.43 -20.23 4.95
CA SER A 94 4.43 -21.17 4.44
C SER A 94 5.85 -20.62 4.57
N THR A 95 6.06 -19.29 4.58
CA THR A 95 7.39 -18.70 4.80
C THR A 95 7.87 -18.88 6.24
N VAL A 96 6.96 -18.85 7.23
CA VAL A 96 7.31 -19.15 8.63
C VAL A 96 7.56 -20.64 8.83
N ALA A 97 6.82 -21.52 8.13
CA ALA A 97 7.08 -22.96 8.13
C ALA A 97 8.37 -23.34 7.36
N GLU A 98 8.72 -22.60 6.31
CA GLU A 98 9.94 -22.80 5.50
C GLU A 98 11.21 -22.30 6.20
N LEU A 99 11.10 -21.36 7.15
CA LEU A 99 12.21 -21.02 8.04
C LEU A 99 12.57 -22.16 9.02
N PHE A 100 11.67 -23.14 9.20
CA PHE A 100 11.90 -24.34 10.02
C PHE A 100 12.21 -25.60 9.19
N SER A 101 11.98 -25.59 7.88
CA SER A 101 12.35 -26.71 7.01
C SER A 101 13.57 -26.35 6.17
N SER A 102 14.74 -26.82 6.63
CA SER A 102 15.98 -26.95 5.85
C SER A 102 15.67 -27.31 4.39
N GLY A 103 16.08 -26.45 3.46
CA GLY A 103 15.59 -26.49 2.08
C GLY A 103 16.66 -26.15 1.05
N ARG A 104 17.81 -26.79 1.13
CA ARG A 104 18.97 -26.73 0.21
C ARG A 104 18.65 -27.01 -1.28
N GLN A 105 17.37 -27.24 -1.61
CA GLN A 105 16.85 -27.59 -2.93
C GLN A 105 16.11 -26.43 -3.63
N ARG A 106 15.73 -25.36 -2.92
CA ARG A 106 15.09 -24.17 -3.55
C ARG A 106 16.06 -23.24 -4.26
N ASP A 107 17.32 -23.23 -3.80
CA ASP A 107 18.34 -22.33 -4.35
C ASP A 107 18.71 -22.69 -5.80
N GLU A 108 18.71 -23.98 -6.18
CA GLU A 108 19.11 -24.39 -7.55
C GLU A 108 18.12 -23.93 -8.63
N ALA A 109 16.81 -24.10 -8.39
CA ALA A 109 15.79 -23.68 -9.35
C ALA A 109 15.67 -22.15 -9.45
N GLN A 110 15.86 -21.43 -8.33
CA GLN A 110 15.94 -19.96 -8.36
C GLN A 110 17.19 -19.47 -9.08
N SER A 111 18.33 -20.14 -8.88
CA SER A 111 19.59 -19.80 -9.55
C SER A 111 19.51 -19.97 -11.08
N ALA A 112 18.79 -20.99 -11.55
CA ALA A 112 18.76 -21.33 -12.97
C ALA A 112 18.13 -20.23 -13.85
N TYR A 113 16.97 -19.68 -13.49
CA TYR A 113 16.34 -18.63 -14.30
C TYR A 113 17.05 -17.28 -14.12
N LEU A 114 17.60 -16.99 -12.94
CA LEU A 114 18.40 -15.78 -12.71
C LEU A 114 19.63 -15.75 -13.62
N LEU A 115 20.31 -16.88 -13.81
CA LEU A 115 21.43 -16.99 -14.74
C LEU A 115 21.01 -16.66 -16.18
N GLN A 116 19.84 -17.15 -16.62
CA GLN A 116 19.30 -16.84 -17.96
C GLN A 116 19.05 -15.34 -18.14
N ILE A 117 18.52 -14.66 -17.12
CA ILE A 117 18.29 -13.21 -17.15
C ILE A 117 19.61 -12.45 -17.25
N VAL A 118 20.61 -12.82 -16.42
CA VAL A 118 21.93 -12.17 -16.45
C VAL A 118 22.60 -12.33 -17.81
N LEU A 119 22.55 -13.53 -18.39
CA LEU A 119 23.09 -13.81 -19.73
C LEU A 119 22.37 -12.99 -20.81
N ALA A 120 21.04 -12.91 -20.76
CA ALA A 120 20.27 -12.09 -21.69
C ALA A 120 20.63 -10.60 -21.57
N CYS A 121 20.70 -10.07 -20.35
CA CYS A 121 21.10 -8.69 -20.10
C CYS A 121 22.51 -8.38 -20.63
N LYS A 122 23.46 -9.31 -20.45
CA LYS A 122 24.81 -9.16 -21.00
C LYS A 122 24.78 -9.06 -22.52
N ASN A 123 24.10 -9.98 -23.20
CA ASN A 123 24.00 -9.99 -24.66
C ASN A 123 23.28 -8.75 -25.20
N MET A 124 22.22 -8.30 -24.53
CA MET A 124 21.50 -7.07 -24.88
C MET A 124 22.36 -5.82 -24.66
N ALA A 125 23.17 -5.77 -23.60
CA ALA A 125 24.11 -4.68 -23.35
C ALA A 125 25.18 -4.57 -24.45
N GLU A 126 25.74 -5.71 -24.89
CA GLU A 126 26.69 -5.76 -26.03
C GLU A 126 26.05 -5.24 -27.32
N LYS A 127 24.77 -5.55 -27.56
CA LYS A 127 23.99 -5.08 -28.72
C LYS A 127 23.42 -3.67 -28.55
N LYS A 128 23.64 -3.01 -27.40
CA LYS A 128 23.04 -1.72 -27.03
C LYS A 128 21.51 -1.72 -27.14
N THR A 129 20.90 -2.83 -26.74
CA THR A 129 19.44 -3.00 -26.64
C THR A 129 19.01 -2.67 -25.22
N GLY A 130 18.07 -1.73 -25.07
CA GLY A 130 17.45 -1.42 -23.78
C GLY A 130 16.48 -2.52 -23.37
N ALA A 131 16.47 -2.88 -22.09
CA ALA A 131 15.55 -3.86 -21.53
C ALA A 131 15.12 -3.43 -20.13
N LEU A 132 13.85 -3.63 -19.81
CA LEU A 132 13.28 -3.40 -18.48
C LEU A 132 12.66 -4.70 -17.97
N ILE A 133 13.33 -5.34 -17.02
CA ILE A 133 12.91 -6.62 -16.45
C ILE A 133 12.61 -6.43 -14.97
N VAL A 134 11.39 -6.76 -14.55
CA VAL A 134 10.90 -6.64 -13.18
C VAL A 134 10.73 -8.04 -12.59
N LEU A 135 11.29 -8.27 -11.41
CA LEU A 135 11.18 -9.56 -10.72
C LEU A 135 10.15 -9.45 -9.60
N GLU A 136 9.08 -10.24 -9.68
CA GLU A 136 8.12 -10.34 -8.59
C GLU A 136 8.77 -11.07 -7.40
N LYS A 137 8.72 -10.44 -6.22
CA LYS A 137 9.19 -11.04 -4.95
C LYS A 137 8.02 -11.27 -4.00
N ASN A 138 7.89 -10.41 -2.99
CA ASN A 138 6.91 -10.56 -1.91
C ASN A 138 5.60 -9.82 -2.21
N VAL A 139 5.66 -8.80 -3.08
CA VAL A 139 4.50 -8.00 -3.49
C VAL A 139 4.09 -8.47 -4.87
N SER A 140 2.82 -8.87 -5.02
CA SER A 140 2.24 -9.24 -6.31
C SER A 140 2.26 -8.05 -7.26
N LEU A 141 2.59 -8.31 -8.52
CA LEU A 141 2.59 -7.33 -9.62
C LEU A 141 1.46 -7.59 -10.63
N GLU A 142 0.47 -8.42 -10.26
CA GLU A 142 -0.62 -8.87 -11.13
C GLU A 142 -1.43 -7.70 -11.75
N GLU A 143 -1.65 -6.62 -11.00
CA GLU A 143 -2.31 -5.41 -11.52
C GLU A 143 -1.55 -4.74 -12.66
N TYR A 144 -0.21 -4.83 -12.66
CA TYR A 144 0.63 -4.32 -13.75
C TYR A 144 0.78 -5.35 -14.87
N ALA A 145 0.79 -6.64 -14.55
CA ALA A 145 0.84 -7.69 -15.57
C ALA A 145 -0.44 -7.71 -16.43
N ALA A 146 -1.60 -7.37 -15.84
CA ALA A 146 -2.89 -7.31 -16.53
C ALA A 146 -2.97 -6.26 -17.66
N THR A 147 -2.01 -5.33 -17.76
CA THR A 147 -1.95 -4.36 -18.87
C THR A 147 -1.10 -4.84 -20.05
N GLY A 148 -0.35 -5.94 -19.87
CA GLY A 148 0.52 -6.53 -20.88
C GLY A 148 -0.05 -7.79 -21.52
N GLU A 149 0.79 -8.48 -22.27
CA GLU A 149 0.48 -9.79 -22.87
C GLU A 149 1.00 -10.91 -21.94
N GLU A 150 0.15 -11.87 -21.60
CA GLU A 150 0.54 -13.00 -20.76
C GLU A 150 1.33 -14.05 -21.57
N ILE A 151 2.53 -14.40 -21.08
CA ILE A 151 3.39 -15.40 -21.71
C ILE A 151 3.70 -16.48 -20.68
N ASP A 152 3.05 -17.64 -20.79
CA ASP A 152 3.33 -18.80 -19.95
C ASP A 152 4.54 -19.60 -20.48
N ALA A 153 5.74 -19.04 -20.35
CA ALA A 153 6.98 -19.66 -20.82
C ALA A 153 8.05 -19.74 -19.73
N LYS A 154 8.98 -20.68 -19.87
CA LYS A 154 10.19 -20.69 -19.03
C LYS A 154 11.13 -19.58 -19.48
N VAL A 155 11.69 -18.84 -18.53
CA VAL A 155 12.70 -17.82 -18.81
C VAL A 155 13.91 -18.44 -19.50
N SER A 156 14.27 -17.89 -20.66
CA SER A 156 15.44 -18.28 -21.43
C SER A 156 16.07 -17.04 -22.08
N VAL A 157 17.38 -17.11 -22.37
CA VAL A 157 18.09 -16.02 -23.07
C VAL A 157 17.39 -15.67 -24.38
N ALA A 158 17.06 -16.66 -25.20
CA ALA A 158 16.45 -16.45 -26.51
C ALA A 158 15.07 -15.79 -26.41
N LEU A 159 14.26 -16.16 -25.41
CA LEU A 159 12.95 -15.53 -25.20
C LEU A 159 13.10 -14.05 -24.85
N LEU A 160 13.96 -13.73 -23.88
CA LEU A 160 14.16 -12.35 -23.45
C LEU A 160 14.74 -11.48 -24.57
N GLU A 161 15.74 -11.99 -25.30
CA GLU A 161 16.31 -11.26 -26.44
C GLU A 161 15.27 -10.99 -27.54
N ASN A 162 14.35 -11.93 -27.78
CA ASN A 162 13.29 -11.75 -28.79
C ASN A 162 12.22 -10.74 -28.33
N ILE A 163 11.85 -10.75 -27.05
CA ILE A 163 10.90 -9.77 -26.52
C ILE A 163 11.45 -8.35 -26.68
N PHE A 164 12.71 -8.12 -26.31
CA PHE A 164 13.36 -6.81 -26.41
C PHE A 164 13.99 -6.52 -27.77
N PHE A 165 13.80 -7.38 -28.78
CA PHE A 165 14.32 -7.12 -30.12
C PHE A 165 13.60 -5.93 -30.75
N LYS A 166 14.37 -5.00 -31.33
CA LYS A 166 13.80 -3.82 -32.01
C LYS A 166 12.86 -4.27 -33.13
N ASN A 167 11.70 -3.62 -33.24
CA ASN A 167 10.66 -3.90 -34.24
C ASN A 167 9.76 -5.12 -33.97
N THR A 168 9.73 -5.64 -32.73
CA THR A 168 8.65 -6.57 -32.32
C THR A 168 7.53 -5.78 -31.63
N PRO A 169 6.26 -6.22 -31.64
CA PRO A 169 5.19 -5.53 -30.92
C PRO A 169 5.41 -5.43 -29.40
N LEU A 170 6.22 -6.32 -28.82
CA LEU A 170 6.40 -6.48 -27.38
C LEU A 170 7.61 -5.72 -26.80
N HIS A 171 8.44 -5.09 -27.65
CA HIS A 171 9.68 -4.46 -27.18
C HIS A 171 9.48 -3.16 -26.38
N ASP A 172 8.31 -2.53 -26.49
CA ASP A 172 8.02 -1.24 -25.88
C ASP A 172 7.25 -1.44 -24.56
N GLY A 173 7.98 -1.89 -23.53
CA GLY A 173 7.39 -2.22 -22.24
C GLY A 173 8.38 -2.84 -21.26
N ALA A 174 7.82 -3.46 -20.20
CA ALA A 174 8.57 -4.20 -19.19
C ALA A 174 8.16 -5.67 -19.19
N VAL A 175 9.12 -6.56 -18.98
CA VAL A 175 8.85 -7.98 -18.72
C VAL A 175 8.76 -8.19 -17.22
N ILE A 176 7.65 -8.76 -16.75
CA ILE A 176 7.46 -9.17 -15.35
C ILE A 176 7.71 -10.68 -15.26
N VAL A 177 8.68 -11.08 -14.43
CA VAL A 177 8.99 -12.50 -14.18
C VAL A 177 8.49 -12.89 -12.80
N THR A 178 7.66 -13.93 -12.75
CA THR A 178 7.03 -14.47 -11.54
C THR A 178 7.34 -15.95 -11.41
N LYS A 179 8.10 -16.32 -10.37
CA LYS A 179 8.49 -17.71 -10.06
C LYS A 179 9.20 -18.44 -11.22
N GLY A 180 10.01 -17.71 -12.01
CA GLY A 180 10.79 -18.29 -13.11
C GLY A 180 10.01 -18.47 -14.42
N LYS A 181 8.87 -17.81 -14.53
CA LYS A 181 8.10 -17.62 -15.75
C LYS A 181 7.95 -16.13 -16.02
#